data_AF-A0A0B7G1I8-F1
#
_entry.id   AF-A0A0B7G1I8-F1
#
_cell.length_a   1.000
_cell.length_b   1.000
_cell.length_c   1.000
_cell.angle_alpha   90.00
_cell.angle_beta   90.00
_cell.angle_gamma   90.00
#
_symmetry.space_group_name_H-M   'P 1'
#
loop_
_entity.id
_entity.type
_entity.pdbx_description
1 polymer ?
#
loop_
_entity_poly.entity_id
_entity_poly.type
_entity_poly.pdbx_seq_one_letter_code
_entity_poly.pdbx_strand_id
1 'polypeptide(L)'
;MVNSGTIEHRPIPPPAGSNYPTGRSAHPHHHCQQTDEMAKSKNHTNHNQNKKAHRNGIKKPKTHFAGSMKGVDAKFRRNQKYARLGTQKALAAKKAEAAA
;
A
#
# COMPACT_ATOMS: atom_id res chain seq x y z
N MET A 1 20.32 -41.93 15.16
CA MET A 1 20.97 -40.90 16.02
C MET A 1 21.60 -39.91 15.05
N VAL A 2 21.18 -38.66 14.86
CA VAL A 2 20.60 -37.65 15.76
C VAL A 2 19.74 -36.68 14.94
N ASN A 3 18.46 -36.66 15.29
CA ASN A 3 17.48 -35.56 15.32
C ASN A 3 17.47 -34.48 14.23
N SER A 4 16.46 -34.58 13.36
CA SER A 4 15.89 -33.48 12.57
C SER A 4 15.44 -32.34 13.50
N GLY A 5 16.14 -31.21 13.42
CA GLY A 5 15.81 -29.99 14.18
C GLY A 5 14.49 -29.38 13.69
N THR A 6 13.43 -29.54 14.47
CA THR A 6 12.20 -28.77 14.36
C THR A 6 12.54 -27.29 14.60
N ILE A 7 12.40 -26.46 13.57
CA ILE A 7 12.45 -25.00 13.74
C ILE A 7 11.14 -24.60 14.42
N GLU A 8 11.16 -24.48 15.74
CA GLU A 8 10.05 -23.88 16.47
C GLU A 8 9.92 -22.41 16.06
N HIS A 9 8.88 -22.09 15.31
CA HIS A 9 8.49 -20.72 15.05
C HIS A 9 7.87 -20.15 16.34
N ARG A 10 8.73 -19.62 17.21
CA ARG A 10 8.29 -18.95 18.44
C ARG A 10 7.55 -17.66 18.06
N PRO A 11 6.31 -17.45 18.53
CA PRO A 11 5.59 -16.22 18.27
C PRO A 11 6.32 -15.03 18.91
N ILE A 12 6.52 -13.97 18.12
CA ILE A 12 7.15 -12.72 18.55
C ILE A 12 6.25 -12.08 19.63
N PRO A 13 6.79 -11.71 20.82
CA PRO A 13 6.00 -11.02 21.82
C PRO A 13 5.57 -9.63 21.31
N PRO A 14 4.33 -9.18 21.61
CA PRO A 14 3.88 -7.87 21.18
C PRO A 14 4.73 -6.77 21.84
N PRO A 15 4.94 -5.64 21.15
CA PRO A 15 5.73 -4.54 21.68
C PRO A 15 5.07 -3.94 22.92
N ALA A 16 5.87 -3.73 23.97
CA ALA A 16 5.45 -3.04 25.19
C ALA A 16 5.00 -1.61 24.83
N GLY A 17 3.73 -1.29 25.14
CA GLY A 17 3.14 0.03 24.85
C GLY A 17 1.87 0.00 23.99
N SER A 18 1.41 -1.16 23.52
CA SER A 18 0.07 -1.27 22.95
C SER A 18 -0.99 -1.34 24.04
N ASN A 19 -1.77 -0.27 24.20
CA ASN A 19 -3.07 -0.31 24.86
C ASN A 19 -4.06 -1.08 23.96
N TYR A 20 -3.93 -2.41 23.93
CA TYR A 20 -5.02 -3.26 23.45
C TYR A 20 -6.10 -3.25 24.54
N PRO A 21 -7.36 -2.87 24.24
CA PRO A 21 -8.42 -2.95 25.21
C PRO A 21 -8.72 -4.42 25.52
N THR A 22 -8.04 -5.00 26.52
CA THR A 22 -8.42 -6.26 27.14
C THR A 22 -9.58 -6.00 28.09
N GLY A 23 -10.73 -5.70 27.50
CA GLY A 23 -11.94 -5.31 28.19
C GLY A 23 -13.12 -5.70 27.34
N ARG A 24 -13.29 -7.01 27.14
CA ARG A 24 -14.56 -7.60 26.70
C ARG A 24 -15.56 -7.36 27.83
N SER A 25 -16.06 -6.13 27.90
CA SER A 25 -17.29 -5.79 28.58
C SER A 25 -18.36 -6.72 28.02
N ALA A 26 -18.72 -7.73 28.80
CA ALA A 26 -19.81 -8.64 28.51
C ALA A 26 -21.12 -7.86 28.66
N HIS A 27 -21.42 -7.01 27.69
CA HIS A 27 -22.81 -6.64 27.44
C HIS A 27 -23.44 -7.88 26.80
N PRO A 28 -24.45 -8.51 27.40
CA PRO A 28 -25.26 -9.44 26.65
C PRO A 28 -25.86 -8.63 25.51
N HIS A 29 -25.34 -8.85 24.30
CA HIS A 29 -26.08 -8.48 23.12
C HIS A 29 -27.37 -9.28 23.24
N HIS A 30 -28.47 -8.60 23.56
CA HIS A 30 -29.81 -9.13 23.32
C HIS A 30 -29.89 -9.37 21.82
N HIS A 31 -29.42 -10.54 21.39
CA HIS A 31 -29.75 -11.09 20.11
C HIS A 31 -31.19 -11.54 20.24
N CYS A 32 -32.09 -10.57 20.07
CA CYS A 32 -33.47 -10.81 19.78
C CYS A 32 -33.50 -11.64 18.48
N GLN A 33 -33.71 -12.95 18.62
CA GLN A 33 -33.90 -13.87 17.51
C GLN A 33 -35.29 -13.62 16.92
N GLN A 34 -35.45 -12.51 16.21
CA GLN A 34 -36.57 -12.30 15.31
C GLN A 34 -36.28 -13.08 14.04
N THR A 35 -36.80 -14.31 13.96
CA THR A 35 -36.86 -15.06 12.71
C THR A 35 -38.03 -14.53 11.89
N ASP A 36 -37.92 -13.29 11.44
CA ASP A 36 -38.80 -12.80 10.39
C ASP A 36 -38.45 -13.59 9.12
N GLU A 37 -39.44 -14.27 8.54
CA GLU A 37 -39.36 -14.82 7.19
C GLU A 37 -38.67 -13.80 6.27
N MET A 38 -37.69 -14.26 5.50
CA MET A 38 -36.89 -13.44 4.59
C MET A 38 -37.79 -12.82 3.50
N ALA A 39 -38.45 -11.71 3.83
CA ALA A 39 -39.15 -10.88 2.87
C ALA A 39 -38.14 -10.41 1.81
N LYS A 40 -38.56 -10.41 0.54
CA LYS A 40 -37.66 -10.07 -0.58
C LYS A 40 -37.02 -8.69 -0.35
N SER A 41 -35.70 -8.68 -0.21
CA SER A 41 -34.92 -7.47 -0.05
C SER A 41 -34.59 -6.81 -1.40
N LYS A 42 -34.10 -5.57 -1.38
CA LYS A 42 -33.74 -4.87 -2.62
C LYS A 42 -32.42 -5.40 -3.18
N ASN A 43 -32.45 -5.94 -4.40
CA ASN A 43 -31.30 -6.58 -5.04
C ASN A 43 -30.11 -5.63 -5.38
N HIS A 44 -30.34 -4.33 -5.54
CA HIS A 44 -29.28 -3.37 -5.89
C HIS A 44 -29.64 -1.91 -5.53
N THR A 45 -28.66 -1.10 -5.11
CA THR A 45 -28.80 0.35 -4.92
C THR A 45 -27.48 1.12 -5.08
N ASN A 46 -27.54 2.28 -5.73
CA ASN A 46 -26.42 3.23 -5.86
C ASN A 46 -26.65 4.51 -5.00
N HIS A 47 -27.73 4.56 -4.21
CA HIS A 47 -28.21 5.81 -3.58
C HIS A 47 -27.16 6.55 -2.72
N ASN A 48 -26.38 5.82 -1.92
CA ASN A 48 -25.41 6.41 -1.00
C ASN A 48 -23.94 6.32 -1.49
N GLN A 49 -23.68 5.84 -2.71
CA GLN A 49 -22.29 5.66 -3.16
C GLN A 49 -21.62 7.01 -3.42
N ASN A 50 -22.31 7.92 -4.11
CA ASN A 50 -21.80 9.27 -4.37
C ASN A 50 -21.53 10.03 -3.06
N LYS A 51 -22.45 9.96 -2.09
CA LYS A 51 -22.28 10.64 -0.80
C LYS A 51 -21.03 10.15 -0.06
N LYS A 52 -20.77 8.84 -0.06
CA LYS A 52 -19.55 8.23 0.52
C LYS A 52 -18.29 8.62 -0.24
N ALA A 53 -18.31 8.56 -1.57
CA ALA A 53 -17.16 8.93 -2.40
C ALA A 53 -16.73 10.40 -2.18
N HIS A 54 -17.69 11.29 -1.93
CA HIS A 54 -17.43 12.70 -1.71
C HIS A 54 -17.16 13.07 -0.24
N ARG A 55 -17.29 12.16 0.75
CA ARG A 55 -16.91 12.46 2.15
C ARG A 55 -15.44 12.89 2.27
N ASN A 56 -14.56 12.17 1.59
CA ASN A 56 -13.11 12.46 1.55
C ASN A 56 -12.69 13.10 0.21
N GLY A 57 -13.64 13.28 -0.70
CA GLY A 57 -13.46 13.74 -2.07
C GLY A 57 -12.82 12.70 -2.99
N ILE A 58 -13.15 12.78 -4.28
CA ILE A 58 -12.49 11.98 -5.33
C ILE A 58 -11.13 12.62 -5.62
N LYS A 59 -10.05 11.98 -5.15
CA LYS A 59 -8.69 12.49 -5.35
C LYS A 59 -8.19 12.17 -6.75
N LYS A 60 -7.58 13.16 -7.40
CA LYS A 60 -6.87 13.00 -8.68
C LYS A 60 -5.57 12.20 -8.46
N PRO A 61 -5.04 11.50 -9.48
CA PRO A 61 -3.72 10.91 -9.39
C PRO A 61 -2.67 11.98 -9.08
N LYS A 62 -1.71 11.64 -8.22
CA LYS A 62 -0.65 12.57 -7.82
C LYS A 62 0.29 12.81 -9.00
N THR A 63 0.60 14.08 -9.27
CA THR A 63 1.65 14.45 -10.21
C THR A 63 3.00 14.43 -9.49
N HIS A 64 3.96 13.72 -10.05
CA HIS A 64 5.35 13.71 -9.59
C HIS A 64 6.21 14.50 -10.59
N PHE A 65 7.28 15.16 -10.11
CA PHE A 65 8.21 15.92 -10.96
C PHE A 65 8.81 15.06 -12.09
N ALA A 66 9.08 13.78 -11.82
CA ALA A 66 9.46 12.81 -12.81
C ALA A 66 8.38 11.71 -12.90
N GLY A 67 7.71 11.62 -14.05
CA GLY A 67 6.77 10.54 -14.35
C GLY A 67 7.47 9.20 -14.59
N SER A 68 6.70 8.11 -14.51
CA SER A 68 7.20 6.78 -14.87
C SER A 68 7.45 6.69 -16.39
N MET A 69 8.59 6.12 -16.78
CA MET A 69 8.89 5.80 -18.18
C MET A 69 8.36 4.42 -18.62
N LYS A 70 7.47 3.81 -17.83
CA LYS A 70 6.84 2.52 -18.19
C LYS A 70 5.92 2.73 -19.39
N GLY A 71 6.06 1.90 -20.42
CA GLY A 71 5.29 2.01 -21.66
C GLY A 71 5.90 2.92 -22.74
N VAL A 72 6.99 3.63 -22.44
CA VAL A 72 7.77 4.38 -23.45
C VAL A 72 8.61 3.41 -24.28
N ASP A 73 8.77 3.71 -25.58
CA ASP A 73 9.53 2.90 -26.53
C ASP A 73 10.90 2.46 -25.97
N ALA A 74 11.19 1.17 -26.16
CA ALA A 74 12.39 0.55 -25.65
C ALA A 74 13.66 1.10 -26.33
N LYS A 75 13.62 1.48 -27.62
CA LYS A 75 14.79 2.07 -28.30
C LYS A 75 15.10 3.44 -27.71
N PHE A 76 14.09 4.29 -27.54
CA PHE A 76 14.24 5.58 -26.89
C PHE A 76 14.81 5.45 -25.47
N ARG A 77 14.26 4.54 -24.65
CA ARG A 77 14.74 4.33 -23.27
C ARG A 77 16.20 3.87 -23.20
N ARG A 78 16.62 2.97 -24.11
CA ARG A 78 18.01 2.52 -24.19
C ARG A 78 18.95 3.67 -24.55
N ASN A 79 18.60 4.45 -25.58
CA ASN A 79 19.40 5.61 -25.98
C ASN A 79 19.50 6.65 -24.85
N GLN A 80 18.36 7.00 -24.24
CA GLN A 80 18.31 7.98 -23.17
C GLN A 80 19.12 7.56 -21.93
N LYS A 81 19.20 6.26 -21.63
CA LYS A 81 20.08 5.71 -20.59
C LYS A 81 21.55 6.04 -20.90
N TYR A 82 22.02 5.71 -22.10
CA TYR A 82 23.42 5.91 -22.47
C TYR A 82 23.78 7.40 -22.58
N ALA A 83 22.90 8.23 -23.13
CA ALA A 83 23.10 9.68 -23.20
C ALA A 83 23.31 10.29 -21.80
N ARG A 84 22.43 9.99 -20.84
CA ARG A 84 22.57 10.47 -19.46
C ARG A 84 23.87 10.00 -18.80
N LEU A 85 24.23 8.73 -18.99
CA LEU A 85 25.47 8.18 -18.43
C LEU A 85 26.71 8.90 -18.99
N GLY A 86 26.72 9.19 -20.29
CA GLY A 86 27.80 9.97 -20.91
C GLY A 86 27.91 11.38 -20.33
N THR A 87 26.79 12.09 -20.19
CA THR A 87 26.77 13.43 -19.58
C THR A 87 27.25 13.40 -18.12
N GLN A 88 26.82 12.41 -17.33
CA GLN A 88 27.25 12.27 -15.94
C GLN A 88 28.76 12.08 -15.81
N LYS A 89 29.37 11.25 -16.67
CA LYS A 89 30.82 11.03 -16.68
C LYS A 89 31.59 12.32 -17.02
N ALA A 90 31.15 13.05 -18.04
CA ALA A 90 31.79 14.30 -18.44
C ALA A 90 31.69 15.37 -17.35
N LEU A 91 30.53 15.49 -16.70
CA LEU A 91 30.35 16.41 -15.57
C LEU A 91 31.20 16.00 -14.36
N ALA A 92 31.33 14.70 -14.08
CA ALA A 92 32.18 14.21 -13.01
C ALA A 92 33.66 14.53 -13.26
N ALA A 93 34.16 14.33 -14.49
CA ALA A 93 35.52 14.67 -14.88
C ALA A 93 35.79 16.18 -14.72
N LYS A 94 34.92 17.04 -15.27
CA LYS A 94 35.02 18.50 -15.10
C LYS A 94 35.01 18.94 -13.65
N LYS A 95 34.17 18.29 -12.82
CA LYS A 95 34.10 18.60 -11.39
C LYS A 95 35.38 18.18 -10.66
N ALA A 96 35.98 17.06 -11.04
CA ALA A 96 37.26 16.61 -10.50
C ALA A 96 38.41 17.54 -10.90
N GLU A 97 38.44 17.99 -12.16
CA GLU A 97 39.40 18.98 -12.66
C GLU A 97 39.26 20.33 -11.94
N ALA A 98 38.03 20.79 -11.68
CA ALA A 98 37.80 22.05 -10.96
C ALA A 98 38.05 21.96 -9.44
N ALA A 99 38.17 20.75 -8.89
CA ALA A 99 38.43 20.51 -7.47
C ALA A 99 39.91 20.23 -7.17
N ALA A 100 40.73 20.02 -8.21
CA ALA A 100 42.18 19.94 -8.15
C ALA A 100 42.78 21.36 -8.26
#